data_AF-A0A9P7G0B6-F1
#
_entry.id   AF-A0A9P7G0B6-F1
#
_cell.length_a   1.000
_cell.length_b   1.000
_cell.length_c   1.000
_cell.angle_alpha   90.00
_cell.angle_beta   90.00
_cell.angle_gamma   90.00
#
_symmetry.space_group_name_H-M   'P 1'
#
loop_
_entity.id
_entity.type
_entity.pdbx_description
1 polymer ?
#
loop_
_entity_poly.entity_id
_entity_poly.type
_entity_poly.pdbx_seq_one_letter_code
_entity_poly.pdbx_strand_id
1 'polypeptide(L)'
;MPSPSTQSPIPLLRCPLPEGNRIGPVGGGCIQHKFFAMEEAAVPFVDATALEKFVNEALVRRPRRPQDRVDLKTEALFLSHSDVTLKNFLWDPVAERVWMVDYQHVNILPQSFASFYLHRSSDPFVKAVAAKIDFPVSSKLDLLMQAAYIVLQSGNSSFGEPQRLYVSAVR
;
A
#
# COMPACT_ATOMS: atom_id res chain seq x y z
N MET A 1 16.36 7.89 37.16
CA MET A 1 16.26 8.54 35.84
C MET A 1 15.93 7.44 34.83
N PRO A 2 14.68 7.26 34.37
CA PRO A 2 14.40 6.29 33.33
C PRO A 2 14.95 6.82 32.00
N SER A 3 15.61 5.94 31.26
CA SER A 3 16.17 6.14 29.92
C SER A 3 15.09 6.63 28.95
N PRO A 4 15.41 7.50 27.97
CA PRO A 4 14.46 7.88 26.95
C PRO A 4 14.20 6.64 26.10
N SER A 5 13.03 6.02 26.31
CA SER A 5 12.52 4.97 25.44
C SER A 5 12.45 5.53 24.03
N THR A 6 13.16 4.90 23.10
CA THR A 6 13.04 5.09 21.66
C THR A 6 11.62 4.68 21.23
N GLN A 7 10.64 5.53 21.50
CA GLN A 7 9.31 5.41 20.95
C GLN A 7 9.40 5.86 19.49
N SER A 8 9.35 4.88 18.59
CA SER A 8 9.22 5.14 17.15
C SER A 8 7.98 6.03 16.93
N PRO A 9 8.10 7.14 16.17
CA PRO A 9 7.23 8.31 16.34
C PRO A 9 5.84 8.22 15.72
N ILE A 10 5.40 7.07 15.16
CA ILE A 10 4.15 7.03 14.38
C ILE A 10 3.15 5.98 14.87
N PRO A 11 2.01 6.42 15.44
CA PRO A 11 0.92 5.56 15.89
C PRO A 11 0.31 4.66 14.82
N LEU A 12 0.31 5.08 13.54
CA LEU A 12 -0.34 4.34 12.44
C LEU A 12 0.33 3.01 12.11
N LEU A 13 1.65 2.89 12.26
CA LEU A 13 2.36 1.61 12.08
C LEU A 13 1.99 0.57 13.14
N ARG A 14 1.36 1.01 14.23
CA ARG A 14 0.97 0.18 15.38
C ARG A 14 -0.55 0.18 15.60
N CYS A 15 -1.31 0.80 14.69
CA CYS A 15 -2.75 0.82 14.78
C CYS A 15 -3.28 -0.59 14.52
N PRO A 16 -4.11 -1.16 15.40
CA PRO A 16 -4.69 -2.47 15.18
C PRO A 16 -5.52 -2.46 13.88
N LEU A 17 -5.44 -3.54 13.12
CA LEU A 17 -6.28 -3.68 11.93
C LEU A 17 -7.75 -3.79 12.37
N PRO A 18 -8.67 -3.08 11.69
CA PRO A 18 -10.09 -3.23 11.96
C PRO A 18 -10.56 -4.66 11.67
N GLU A 19 -11.54 -5.14 12.43
CA GLU A 19 -12.10 -6.48 12.26
C GLU A 19 -12.59 -6.70 10.82
N GLY A 20 -12.24 -7.86 10.26
CA GLY A 20 -12.63 -8.23 8.90
C GLY A 20 -11.49 -8.29 7.88
N ASN A 21 -10.25 -7.90 8.23
CA ASN A 21 -8.96 -8.19 7.56
C ASN A 21 -8.98 -8.37 6.02
N ARG A 22 -9.77 -7.56 5.30
CA ARG A 22 -9.80 -7.58 3.83
C ARG A 22 -8.71 -6.68 3.30
N ILE A 23 -8.10 -7.09 2.20
CA ILE A 23 -7.19 -6.24 1.43
C ILE A 23 -7.98 -5.08 0.83
N GLY A 24 -7.41 -3.87 0.90
CA GLY A 24 -8.00 -2.66 0.31
C GLY A 24 -8.50 -1.64 1.32
N PRO A 25 -9.34 -0.68 0.90
CA PRO A 25 -9.70 0.47 1.72
C PRO A 25 -10.44 0.09 3.00
N VAL A 26 -10.20 0.86 4.06
CA VAL A 26 -11.02 0.78 5.27
C VAL A 26 -12.43 1.25 4.92
N GLY A 27 -13.39 0.31 4.87
CA GLY A 27 -14.75 0.55 4.37
C GLY A 27 -15.11 -0.21 3.08
N GLY A 28 -14.14 -0.88 2.46
CA GLY A 28 -14.32 -1.64 1.22
C GLY A 28 -14.15 -0.81 -0.04
N GLY A 29 -14.17 -1.47 -1.20
CA GLY A 29 -13.92 -0.86 -2.51
C GLY A 29 -12.59 -1.29 -3.13
N CYS A 30 -12.18 -0.59 -4.18
CA CYS A 30 -10.92 -0.86 -4.89
C CYS A 30 -9.72 -0.28 -4.13
N ILE A 31 -8.58 -0.96 -4.19
CA ILE A 31 -7.34 -0.43 -3.61
C ILE A 31 -6.98 0.89 -4.30
N GLN A 32 -6.78 1.95 -3.53
CA GLN A 32 -6.28 3.22 -4.04
C GLN A 32 -4.79 3.34 -3.74
N HIS A 33 -3.94 3.17 -4.74
CA HIS A 33 -2.48 3.15 -4.58
C HIS A 33 -1.76 3.42 -5.92
N LYS A 34 -0.63 4.12 -5.86
CA LYS A 34 0.25 4.43 -7.02
C LYS A 34 0.82 3.23 -7.78
N PHE A 35 0.54 2.02 -7.30
CA PHE A 35 0.87 0.79 -8.00
C PHE A 35 -0.06 0.56 -9.21
N PHE A 36 -1.29 1.06 -9.14
CA PHE A 36 -2.32 0.89 -10.15
C PHE A 36 -2.43 2.10 -11.08
N ALA A 37 -2.97 1.87 -12.29
CA ALA A 37 -3.26 2.94 -13.23
C ALA A 37 -4.32 3.89 -12.67
N MET A 38 -4.13 5.18 -12.87
CA MET A 38 -4.96 6.23 -12.25
C MET A 38 -5.06 6.12 -10.72
N GLU A 39 -4.05 5.50 -10.08
CA GLU A 39 -3.96 5.28 -8.64
C GLU A 39 -5.08 4.42 -8.04
N GLU A 40 -5.84 3.67 -8.85
CA GLU A 40 -6.92 2.80 -8.37
C GLU A 40 -6.91 1.43 -9.05
N ALA A 41 -7.08 0.37 -8.26
CA ALA A 41 -7.24 -0.97 -8.79
C ALA A 41 -8.53 -1.09 -9.60
N ALA A 42 -8.48 -1.80 -10.73
CA ALA A 42 -9.67 -2.03 -11.56
C ALA A 42 -10.76 -2.86 -10.87
N VAL A 43 -10.38 -3.61 -9.83
CA VAL A 43 -11.21 -4.56 -9.09
C VAL A 43 -10.80 -4.58 -7.61
N PRO A 44 -11.72 -4.70 -6.63
CA PRO A 44 -11.37 -5.14 -5.29
C PRO A 44 -10.72 -6.53 -5.28
N PHE A 45 -9.78 -6.71 -4.37
CA PHE A 45 -9.15 -7.99 -4.08
C PHE A 45 -9.74 -8.57 -2.81
N VAL A 46 -10.06 -9.86 -2.83
CA VAL A 46 -10.66 -10.55 -1.67
C VAL A 46 -9.65 -10.71 -0.52
N ASP A 47 -8.38 -10.98 -0.86
CA ASP A 47 -7.31 -11.23 0.09
C ASP A 47 -5.92 -10.98 -0.55
N ALA A 48 -4.88 -11.20 0.25
CA ALA A 48 -3.49 -11.03 -0.19
C ALA A 48 -3.07 -12.06 -1.25
N THR A 49 -3.72 -13.23 -1.30
CA THR A 49 -3.46 -14.27 -2.31
C THR A 49 -3.92 -13.82 -3.70
N ALA A 50 -5.10 -13.19 -3.78
CA ALA A 50 -5.62 -12.63 -5.02
C ALA A 50 -4.74 -11.48 -5.53
N LEU A 51 -4.30 -10.59 -4.63
CA LEU A 51 -3.37 -9.52 -4.96
C LEU A 51 -2.00 -10.08 -5.42
N GLU A 52 -1.46 -11.08 -4.73
CA GLU A 52 -0.22 -11.77 -5.10
C GLU A 52 -0.29 -12.37 -6.51
N LYS A 53 -1.38 -13.06 -6.82
CA LYS A 53 -1.61 -13.63 -8.15
C LYS A 53 -1.59 -12.54 -9.21
N PHE A 54 -2.32 -11.44 -9.00
CA PHE A 54 -2.35 -10.30 -9.91
C PHE A 54 -0.97 -9.70 -10.15
N VAL A 55 -0.20 -9.46 -9.08
CA VAL A 55 1.17 -8.92 -9.18
C VAL A 55 2.06 -9.89 -9.95
N ASN A 56 1.99 -11.19 -9.65
CA ASN A 56 2.80 -12.21 -10.32
C ASN A 56 2.44 -12.36 -11.81
N GLU A 57 1.17 -12.20 -12.19
CA GLU A 57 0.75 -12.15 -13.60
C GLU A 57 1.32 -10.93 -14.34
N ALA A 58 1.47 -9.79 -13.67
CA ALA A 58 2.19 -8.65 -14.23
C ALA A 58 3.68 -8.98 -14.44
N LEU A 59 4.31 -9.65 -13.47
CA LEU A 59 5.73 -10.03 -13.53
C LEU A 59 6.05 -11.03 -14.63
N VAL A 60 5.12 -11.94 -14.97
CA VAL A 60 5.27 -12.91 -16.08
C VAL A 60 5.36 -12.20 -17.43
N ARG A 61 4.73 -11.04 -17.59
CA ARG A 61 4.74 -10.27 -18.85
C ARG A 61 6.03 -9.44 -19.06
N ARG A 62 7.00 -9.50 -18.13
CA ARG A 62 8.28 -8.79 -18.27
C ARG A 62 9.12 -9.40 -19.39
N PRO A 63 9.65 -8.58 -20.32
CA PRO A 63 10.54 -9.09 -21.36
C PRO A 63 11.90 -9.52 -20.76
N ARG A 64 12.37 -10.72 -21.12
CA ARG A 64 13.76 -11.20 -20.93
C ARG A 64 14.29 -11.18 -19.48
N ARG A 65 13.46 -11.49 -18.48
CA ARG A 65 13.88 -11.57 -17.06
C ARG A 65 13.58 -12.94 -16.45
N PRO A 66 14.27 -13.32 -15.36
CA PRO A 66 13.87 -14.48 -14.57
C PRO A 66 12.41 -14.38 -14.15
N GLN A 67 11.72 -15.52 -14.04
CA GLN A 67 10.33 -15.58 -13.56
C GLN A 67 10.26 -15.41 -12.03
N ASP A 68 10.96 -14.39 -11.51
CA ASP A 68 10.92 -14.04 -10.09
C ASP A 68 9.50 -13.63 -9.71
N ARG A 69 9.05 -14.15 -8.58
CA ARG A 69 7.71 -13.93 -8.03
C ARG A 69 7.80 -13.28 -6.67
N VAL A 70 6.73 -12.59 -6.31
CA VAL A 70 6.51 -12.12 -4.94
C VAL A 70 5.66 -13.13 -4.16
N ASP A 71 5.89 -13.15 -2.85
CA ASP A 71 5.07 -13.84 -1.85
C ASP A 71 4.51 -12.78 -0.89
N LEU A 72 3.29 -12.33 -1.14
CA LEU A 72 2.61 -11.27 -0.39
C LEU A 72 1.69 -11.83 0.69
N LYS A 73 1.15 -13.04 0.51
CA LYS A 73 0.22 -13.66 1.48
C LYS A 73 0.88 -13.96 2.83
N THR A 74 2.20 -14.06 2.88
CA THR A 74 2.98 -14.29 4.11
C THR A 74 3.43 -13.00 4.78
N GLU A 75 3.20 -11.84 4.16
CA GLU A 75 3.55 -10.56 4.75
C GLU A 75 2.54 -10.13 5.82
N ALA A 76 3.06 -9.43 6.83
CA ALA A 76 2.21 -8.69 7.74
C ALA A 76 1.45 -7.58 6.97
N LEU A 77 0.17 -7.42 7.32
CA LEU A 77 -0.69 -6.38 6.78
C LEU A 77 -0.59 -5.12 7.64
N PHE A 78 -0.63 -3.95 6.98
CA PHE A 78 -0.55 -2.65 7.61
C PHE A 78 -1.63 -1.73 7.07
N LEU A 79 -2.05 -0.76 7.88
CA LEU A 79 -2.74 0.44 7.40
C LEU A 79 -1.73 1.31 6.65
N SER A 80 -1.75 1.20 5.32
CA SER A 80 -0.90 1.94 4.40
C SER A 80 -1.63 3.19 3.93
N HIS A 81 -1.11 4.35 4.33
CA HIS A 81 -1.59 5.63 3.81
C HIS A 81 -1.03 5.82 2.40
N SER A 82 -1.90 5.70 1.40
CA SER A 82 -1.50 5.73 -0.01
C SER A 82 -1.63 7.13 -0.62
N ASP A 83 -1.76 8.15 0.24
CA ASP A 83 -1.85 9.59 -0.09
C ASP A 83 -1.19 10.45 1.01
N VAL A 84 0.11 10.25 1.23
CA VAL A 84 0.93 11.13 2.10
C VAL A 84 1.28 12.38 1.31
N THR A 85 0.65 13.51 1.64
CA THR A 85 0.93 14.80 1.03
C THR A 85 0.89 15.89 2.08
N LEU A 86 1.66 16.97 1.92
CA LEU A 86 1.76 18.03 2.92
C LEU A 86 0.40 18.63 3.32
N LYS A 87 -0.55 18.72 2.38
CA LYS A 87 -1.93 19.20 2.62
C LYS A 87 -2.70 18.34 3.63
N ASN A 88 -2.34 17.08 3.79
CA ASN A 88 -2.99 16.13 4.69
C ASN A 88 -2.35 16.13 6.10
N PHE A 89 -1.39 17.03 6.36
CA PHE A 89 -0.75 17.19 7.67
C PHE A 89 -1.06 18.56 8.25
N LEU A 90 -1.63 18.57 9.46
CA LEU A 90 -1.95 19.77 10.20
C LEU A 90 -1.01 19.89 11.40
N TRP A 91 -0.41 21.07 11.58
CA TRP A 91 0.37 21.40 12.77
C TRP A 91 -0.53 22.09 13.78
N ASP A 92 -0.61 21.53 14.99
CA ASP A 92 -1.26 22.14 16.15
C ASP A 92 -0.16 22.81 16.99
N PRO A 93 0.02 24.15 16.89
CA PRO A 93 1.11 24.85 17.57
C PRO A 93 0.91 24.95 19.09
N VAL A 94 -0.32 24.76 19.58
CA VAL A 94 -0.62 24.85 21.01
C VAL A 94 -0.27 23.55 21.71
N ALA A 95 -0.63 22.41 21.09
CA ALA A 95 -0.32 21.09 21.62
C ALA A 95 1.00 20.51 21.08
N GLU A 96 1.74 21.27 20.27
CA GLU A 96 2.99 20.89 19.61
C GLU A 96 2.94 19.51 18.94
N ARG A 97 1.84 19.23 18.23
CA ARG A 97 1.58 17.92 17.61
C ARG A 97 1.19 18.05 16.15
N VAL A 98 1.49 17.00 15.41
CA VAL A 98 1.09 16.87 14.00
C VAL A 98 -0.10 15.92 13.92
N TRP A 99 -1.14 16.35 13.22
CA TRP A 99 -2.28 15.53 12.85
C TRP A 99 -2.17 15.13 11.39
N MET A 100 -2.45 13.87 11.10
CA MET A 100 -2.72 13.42 9.74
C MET A 100 -4.23 13.39 9.54
N VAL A 101 -4.69 13.90 8.40
CA VAL A 101 -6.10 13.92 8.00
C VAL A 101 -6.27 13.26 6.64
N ASP A 102 -7.51 13.17 6.17
CA ASP A 102 -7.88 12.56 4.89
C ASP A 102 -7.52 11.07 4.77
N TYR A 103 -8.19 10.26 5.59
CA TYR A 103 -8.00 8.81 5.65
C TYR A 103 -8.69 8.03 4.50
N GLN A 104 -9.26 8.71 3.51
CA GLN A 104 -10.04 8.06 2.44
C GLN A 104 -9.19 7.10 1.60
N HIS A 105 -7.89 7.36 1.48
CA HIS A 105 -6.92 6.54 0.73
C HIS A 105 -6.11 5.60 1.64
N VAL A 106 -6.62 5.26 2.82
CA VAL A 106 -5.98 4.28 3.71
C VAL A 106 -6.43 2.88 3.35
N ASN A 107 -5.46 2.05 3.02
CA ASN A 107 -5.68 0.66 2.62
C ASN A 107 -5.02 -0.30 3.61
N ILE A 108 -5.63 -1.46 3.84
CA ILE A 108 -4.98 -2.61 4.46
C ILE A 108 -4.22 -3.34 3.35
N LEU A 109 -2.89 -3.29 3.38
CA LEU A 109 -2.02 -3.86 2.36
C LEU A 109 -0.81 -4.59 2.97
N PRO A 110 -0.17 -5.51 2.23
CA PRO A 110 1.12 -6.06 2.59
C PRO A 110 2.16 -4.97 2.84
N GLN A 111 3.06 -5.19 3.80
CA GLN A 111 4.15 -4.28 4.18
C GLN A 111 4.94 -3.72 2.98
N SER A 112 5.17 -4.56 1.98
CA SER A 112 5.87 -4.21 0.75
C SER A 112 5.18 -3.12 -0.07
N PHE A 113 3.84 -2.99 -0.03
CA PHE A 113 3.11 -1.90 -0.68
C PHE A 113 3.33 -0.57 0.04
N ALA A 114 3.31 -0.54 1.37
CA ALA A 114 3.67 0.66 2.14
C ALA A 114 5.13 1.08 1.84
N SER A 115 6.05 0.09 1.79
CA SER A 115 7.44 0.33 1.38
C SER A 115 7.52 0.88 -0.03
N PHE A 116 6.72 0.36 -0.97
CA PHE A 116 6.65 0.84 -2.34
C PHE A 116 6.27 2.31 -2.38
N TYR A 117 5.18 2.68 -1.71
CA TYR A 117 4.69 4.05 -1.69
C TYR A 117 5.73 5.02 -1.11
N LEU A 118 6.27 4.70 0.08
CA LEU A 118 7.18 5.57 0.81
C LEU A 118 8.54 5.74 0.13
N HIS A 119 9.12 4.66 -0.41
CA HIS A 119 10.50 4.67 -0.90
C HIS A 119 10.63 4.91 -2.41
N ARG A 120 9.55 4.78 -3.19
CA ARG A 120 9.56 5.07 -4.64
C ARG A 120 8.92 6.39 -5.01
N SER A 121 8.28 7.08 -4.07
CA SER A 121 7.73 8.40 -4.33
C SER A 121 8.82 9.37 -4.79
N SER A 122 8.54 10.16 -5.82
CA SER A 122 9.38 11.29 -6.22
C SER A 122 9.13 12.54 -5.37
N ASP A 123 8.05 12.56 -4.59
CA ASP A 123 7.66 13.67 -3.73
C ASP A 123 8.68 13.83 -2.57
N PRO A 124 9.36 15.00 -2.46
CA PRO A 124 10.30 15.27 -1.37
C PRO A 124 9.68 15.15 0.02
N PHE A 125 8.40 15.50 0.18
CA PHE A 125 7.70 15.41 1.45
C PHE A 125 7.49 13.94 1.87
N VAL A 126 7.07 13.08 0.94
CA VAL A 126 6.93 11.63 1.21
C VAL A 126 8.27 11.02 1.62
N LYS A 127 9.37 11.39 0.95
CA LYS A 127 10.71 10.93 1.32
C LYS A 127 11.12 11.42 2.70
N ALA A 128 10.83 12.67 3.03
CA ALA A 128 11.11 13.24 4.35
C ALA A 128 10.30 12.54 5.44
N VAL A 129 9.02 12.25 5.19
CA VAL A 129 8.19 11.43 6.07
C VAL A 129 8.84 10.06 6.22
N ALA A 130 9.06 9.30 5.14
CA ALA A 130 9.67 7.97 5.19
C ALA A 130 10.95 7.90 6.02
N ALA A 131 11.84 8.89 5.88
CA ALA A 131 13.07 9.01 6.67
C ALA A 131 12.80 9.28 8.16
N LYS A 132 11.75 10.03 8.51
CA LYS A 132 11.34 10.30 9.90
C LYS A 132 10.68 9.11 10.57
N ILE A 133 9.97 8.28 9.81
CA ILE A 133 9.23 7.13 10.35
C ILE A 133 10.11 5.88 10.42
N ASP A 134 11.30 5.93 9.82
CA ASP A 134 12.26 4.82 9.71
C ASP A 134 11.60 3.52 9.19
N PHE A 135 10.80 3.66 8.13
CA PHE A 135 10.07 2.51 7.59
C PHE A 135 11.00 1.56 6.83
N PRO A 136 10.98 0.25 7.10
CA PRO A 136 11.87 -0.70 6.46
C PRO A 136 11.65 -0.75 4.93
N VAL A 137 12.75 -0.77 4.19
CA VAL A 137 12.74 -1.03 2.75
C VAL A 137 12.48 -2.52 2.53
N SER A 138 11.41 -2.85 1.81
CA SER A 138 11.07 -4.24 1.49
C SER A 138 12.04 -4.83 0.47
N SER A 139 12.47 -6.08 0.67
CA SER A 139 13.23 -6.85 -0.32
C SER A 139 12.46 -7.11 -1.62
N LYS A 140 11.13 -6.92 -1.62
CA LYS A 140 10.27 -7.08 -2.80
C LYS A 140 10.08 -5.79 -3.61
N LEU A 141 10.71 -4.69 -3.19
CA LEU A 141 10.47 -3.36 -3.76
C LEU A 141 10.74 -3.30 -5.26
N ASP A 142 11.86 -3.87 -5.71
CA ASP A 142 12.23 -3.86 -7.14
C ASP A 142 11.28 -4.70 -7.99
N LEU A 143 10.77 -5.81 -7.45
CA LEU A 143 9.77 -6.62 -8.15
C LEU A 143 8.44 -5.87 -8.24
N LEU A 144 7.96 -5.28 -7.15
CA LEU A 144 6.75 -4.46 -7.17
C LEU A 144 6.85 -3.29 -8.14
N MET A 145 8.02 -2.64 -8.24
CA MET A 145 8.25 -1.61 -9.25
C MET A 145 8.13 -2.12 -10.68
N GLN A 146 8.70 -3.29 -10.96
CA GLN A 146 8.60 -3.86 -12.29
C GLN A 146 7.16 -4.28 -12.61
N ALA A 147 6.44 -4.85 -11.64
CA ALA A 147 5.02 -5.16 -11.80
C ALA A 147 4.19 -3.90 -12.05
N ALA A 148 4.38 -2.84 -11.25
CA ALA A 148 3.70 -1.56 -11.40
C ALA A 148 3.93 -0.97 -12.79
N TYR A 149 5.16 -1.01 -13.30
CA TYR A 149 5.46 -0.53 -14.66
C TYR A 149 4.66 -1.29 -15.73
N ILE A 150 4.55 -2.61 -15.62
CA ILE A 150 3.73 -3.42 -16.52
C ILE A 150 2.24 -3.08 -16.36
N VAL A 151 1.74 -2.95 -15.13
CA VAL A 151 0.34 -2.56 -14.83
C VAL A 151 0.01 -1.22 -15.48
N LEU A 152 0.85 -0.20 -15.29
CA LEU A 152 0.64 1.15 -15.80
C LEU A 152 0.69 1.25 -17.33
N GLN A 153 1.45 0.38 -17.99
CA GLN A 153 1.55 0.34 -19.45
C GLN A 153 0.52 -0.57 -20.13
N SER A 154 -0.17 -1.40 -19.35
CA SER A 154 -1.15 -2.34 -19.88
C SER A 154 -2.49 -1.65 -20.08
N GLY A 155 -3.04 -1.70 -21.29
CA GLY A 155 -4.41 -1.25 -21.56
C GLY A 155 -5.49 -2.10 -20.88
N ASN A 156 -5.13 -3.28 -20.36
CA ASN A 156 -6.00 -4.13 -19.54
C ASN A 156 -5.46 -4.22 -18.11
N SER A 157 -5.93 -3.32 -17.25
CA SER A 157 -5.55 -3.21 -15.84
C SER A 157 -6.09 -4.34 -14.95
N SER A 158 -6.95 -5.22 -15.47
CA SER A 158 -7.46 -6.40 -14.74
C SER A 158 -6.67 -7.68 -15.00
N PHE A 159 -5.83 -7.69 -16.04
CA PHE A 159 -5.11 -8.87 -16.54
C PHE A 159 -5.96 -10.12 -16.81
N GLY A 160 -7.28 -9.97 -16.96
CA GLY A 160 -8.19 -11.09 -17.19
C GLY A 160 -8.69 -11.76 -15.91
N GLU A 161 -8.46 -11.17 -14.73
CA GLU A 161 -9.16 -11.59 -13.52
C GLU A 161 -10.66 -11.31 -13.70
N PRO A 162 -11.53 -12.34 -13.59
CA PRO A 162 -12.95 -12.18 -13.86
C PRO A 162 -13.61 -11.28 -12.82
N GLN A 163 -14.45 -10.33 -13.26
CA GLN A 163 -15.42 -9.56 -12.43
C GLN A 163 -16.48 -10.45 -11.73
N ARG A 164 -16.27 -11.77 -11.62
CA ARG A 164 -17.25 -12.75 -11.12
C ARG A 164 -16.85 -13.31 -9.75
N LEU A 165 -16.67 -12.44 -8.76
CA LEU A 165 -16.78 -12.79 -7.32
C LEU A 165 -17.52 -11.69 -6.53
N TYR A 166 -18.42 -10.93 -7.18
CA TYR A 166 -19.00 -9.68 -6.65
C TYR A 166 -20.37 -9.77 -6.00
N VAL A 167 -20.90 -10.97 -5.72
CA VAL A 167 -22.21 -11.05 -5.04
C VAL A 167 -22.14 -11.99 -3.85
N SER A 168 -21.82 -11.42 -2.68
CA SER A 168 -22.62 -11.60 -1.45
C SER A 168 -21.99 -10.86 -0.28
N ALA A 169 -22.37 -9.58 -0.11
CA ALA A 169 -22.42 -8.93 1.21
C ALA A 169 -23.28 -7.65 1.13
N VAL A 170 -24.53 -7.82 0.72
CA VAL A 170 -25.62 -6.93 1.14
C VAL A 170 -26.70 -7.83 1.71
N ARG A 171 -26.61 -8.09 3.01
CA ARG A 171 -27.74 -8.27 3.93
C ARG A 171 -27.31 -7.83 5.31
#